data_AF-A0A7W3TNF6-F1
#
_entry.id   AF-A0A7W3TNF6-F1
#
_cell.length_a   1.000
_cell.length_b   1.000
_cell.length_c   1.000
_cell.angle_alpha   90.00
_cell.angle_beta   90.00
_cell.angle_gamma   90.00
#
_symmetry.space_group_name_H-M   'P 1'
#
loop_
_entity.id
_entity.type
_entity.pdbx_description
1 polymer ?
#
loop_
_entity_poly.entity_id
_entity_poly.type
_entity_poly.pdbx_seq_one_letter_code
_entity_poly.pdbx_strand_id
1 'polypeptide(L)'
;MTAFDRHPRIRCLTLSTLGVALLSVAACSPAAPPTTTSRQAPPMSDPMPPMLKTCDPEKAKADAIGKPANEANIEQARIASGAERVRVIKPGMMVTLEFVESRLNVDVDEDGNISNLRCG
;
A
#
# COMPACT_ATOMS: atom_id res chain seq x y z
N MET A 1 22.77 18.88 38.21
CA MET A 1 21.98 19.48 37.13
C MET A 1 21.47 18.33 36.24
N THR A 2 20.26 17.82 36.48
CA THR A 2 19.00 18.12 35.73
C THR A 2 19.11 17.81 34.22
N ALA A 3 18.23 17.04 33.56
CA ALA A 3 16.95 16.47 33.95
C ALA A 3 16.58 15.36 32.94
N PHE A 4 15.85 14.37 33.48
CA PHE A 4 14.95 13.46 32.77
C PHE A 4 13.86 14.24 32.00
N ASP A 5 13.24 13.55 31.04
CA ASP A 5 11.85 13.76 30.59
C ASP A 5 11.59 14.78 29.47
N ARG A 6 11.21 14.26 28.29
CA ARG A 6 10.04 14.78 27.57
C ARG A 6 9.45 13.74 26.63
N HIS A 7 8.56 12.93 27.17
CA HIS A 7 7.46 12.36 26.39
C HIS A 7 6.63 13.50 25.74
N PRO A 8 6.26 13.41 24.46
CA PRO A 8 5.05 14.08 23.99
C PRO A 8 3.85 13.29 24.50
N ARG A 9 3.34 13.73 25.65
CA ARG A 9 2.02 13.37 26.18
C ARG A 9 0.95 13.79 25.17
N ILE A 10 0.16 12.82 24.72
CA ILE A 10 -1.30 12.79 24.89
C ILE A 10 -1.93 14.21 24.94
N ARG A 11 -2.53 14.63 23.83
CA ARG A 11 -3.61 15.64 23.81
C ARG A 11 -4.84 14.93 23.27
N CYS A 12 -5.80 14.65 24.15
CA CYS A 12 -7.08 15.37 24.24
C CYS A 12 -7.78 15.42 22.86
N LEU A 13 -8.57 14.42 22.51
CA LEU A 13 -9.96 14.25 22.96
C LEU A 13 -10.85 15.43 22.54
N THR A 14 -11.49 15.32 21.37
CA THR A 14 -12.76 16.00 21.08
C THR A 14 -13.71 15.02 20.40
N LEU A 15 -14.66 14.56 21.21
CA LEU A 15 -15.97 14.04 20.86
C LEU A 15 -16.67 14.99 19.86
N SER A 16 -17.39 14.44 18.88
CA SER A 16 -18.85 14.64 18.83
C SER A 16 -19.49 13.76 17.76
N THR A 17 -20.25 12.78 18.23
CA THR A 17 -21.22 11.97 17.49
C THR A 17 -22.58 12.67 17.43
N LEU A 18 -23.39 12.25 16.46
CA LEU A 18 -24.87 12.32 16.39
C LEU A 18 -25.52 13.65 15.95
N GLY A 19 -26.25 13.54 14.84
CA GLY A 19 -27.22 14.53 14.37
C GLY A 19 -28.12 13.94 13.29
N VAL A 20 -28.95 12.97 13.67
CA VAL A 20 -30.05 12.42 12.85
C VAL A 20 -31.14 13.48 12.74
N ALA A 21 -31.53 13.84 11.52
CA ALA A 21 -32.73 14.63 11.27
C ALA A 21 -33.60 13.89 10.24
N LEU A 22 -34.63 13.21 10.76
CA LEU A 22 -35.79 12.72 10.01
C LEU A 22 -36.73 13.91 9.78
N LEU A 23 -37.12 14.17 8.54
CA LEU A 23 -38.33 14.96 8.25
C LEU A 23 -39.02 14.37 7.00
N SER A 24 -40.20 13.80 7.23
CA SER A 24 -41.13 13.25 6.23
C SER A 24 -42.00 14.35 5.62
N VAL A 25 -42.32 14.30 4.32
CA VAL A 25 -43.65 14.66 3.78
C VAL A 25 -43.93 13.86 2.52
N ALA A 26 -45.11 13.23 2.48
CA ALA A 26 -45.68 12.53 1.34
C ALA A 26 -46.28 13.50 0.31
N ALA A 27 -46.10 13.22 -0.98
CA ALA A 27 -46.92 13.80 -2.04
C ALA A 27 -47.17 12.76 -3.13
N CYS A 28 -48.45 12.38 -3.28
CA CYS A 28 -48.96 11.45 -4.28
C CYS A 28 -49.69 12.26 -5.35
N SER A 29 -49.39 12.06 -6.64
CA SER A 29 -50.26 12.50 -7.76
C SER A 29 -49.89 11.80 -9.08
N PRO A 30 -50.85 11.69 -10.03
CA PRO A 30 -51.05 10.48 -10.84
C PRO A 30 -50.37 10.47 -12.21
N ALA A 31 -50.45 9.27 -12.81
CA ALA A 31 -49.82 8.80 -14.03
C ALA A 31 -50.17 9.55 -15.34
N ALA A 32 -49.19 9.59 -16.24
CA ALA A 32 -49.32 9.82 -17.68
C ALA A 32 -48.35 8.86 -18.43
N PRO A 33 -48.61 8.54 -19.71
CA PRO A 33 -48.33 7.24 -20.31
C PRO A 33 -46.84 6.97 -20.60
N PRO A 34 -46.42 5.69 -20.70
CA PRO A 34 -45.06 5.36 -21.11
C PRO A 34 -44.87 5.65 -22.59
N THR A 35 -44.28 6.79 -22.93
CA THR A 35 -43.55 6.93 -24.18
C THR A 35 -42.36 5.99 -24.12
N THR A 36 -42.39 4.96 -24.96
CA THR A 36 -41.28 4.05 -25.23
C THR A 36 -40.13 4.82 -25.89
N THR A 37 -39.39 5.58 -25.10
CA THR A 37 -38.04 5.99 -25.43
C THR A 37 -37.15 4.79 -25.12
N SER A 38 -36.67 4.13 -26.18
CA SER A 38 -35.58 3.16 -26.08
C SER A 38 -34.39 3.88 -25.43
N ARG A 39 -34.26 3.68 -24.12
CA ARG A 39 -33.18 4.24 -23.32
C ARG A 39 -31.99 3.33 -23.60
N GLN A 40 -31.21 3.67 -24.63
CA GLN A 40 -29.90 3.07 -24.85
C GLN A 40 -29.14 3.21 -23.54
N ALA A 41 -28.90 2.08 -22.86
CA ALA A 41 -28.12 2.06 -21.64
C ALA A 41 -26.74 2.65 -21.97
N PRO A 42 -26.18 3.55 -21.12
CA PRO A 42 -24.79 3.94 -21.28
C PRO A 42 -23.93 2.66 -21.27
N PRO A 43 -22.89 2.56 -22.11
CA PRO A 43 -22.00 1.42 -22.06
C PRO A 43 -21.48 1.30 -20.62
N MET A 44 -21.82 0.20 -19.96
CA MET A 44 -21.22 -0.12 -18.67
C MET A 44 -19.74 -0.39 -18.96
N SER A 45 -18.87 0.53 -18.57
CA SER A 45 -17.44 0.26 -18.54
C SER A 45 -17.24 -0.89 -17.55
N ASP A 46 -16.78 -2.04 -18.04
CA ASP A 46 -16.37 -3.13 -17.16
C ASP A 46 -15.36 -2.57 -16.13
N PRO A 47 -15.51 -2.88 -14.83
CA PRO A 47 -14.53 -2.49 -13.83
C PRO A 47 -13.17 -3.06 -14.25
N MET A 48 -12.20 -2.18 -14.53
CA MET A 48 -10.84 -2.62 -14.81
C MET A 48 -10.34 -3.37 -13.57
N PRO A 49 -9.88 -4.62 -13.71
CA PRO A 49 -9.43 -5.40 -12.57
C PRO A 49 -8.32 -4.64 -11.84
N PRO A 50 -8.31 -4.64 -10.50
CA PRO A 50 -7.26 -3.97 -9.75
C PRO A 50 -5.91 -4.53 -10.21
N MET A 51 -5.01 -3.66 -10.66
CA MET A 51 -3.65 -4.06 -10.97
C MET A 51 -3.00 -4.46 -9.64
N LEU A 52 -2.98 -5.76 -9.36
CA LEU A 52 -2.23 -6.31 -8.23
C LEU A 52 -0.77 -5.94 -8.45
N LYS A 53 -0.28 -4.96 -7.68
CA LYS A 53 1.15 -4.64 -7.63
C LYS A 53 1.84 -5.76 -6.88
N THR A 54 2.13 -6.85 -7.61
CA THR A 54 2.91 -7.97 -7.11
C THR A 54 4.39 -7.59 -7.14
N CYS A 55 5.12 -8.02 -6.12
CA CYS A 55 6.56 -7.81 -6.04
C CYS A 55 7.26 -8.57 -7.18
N ASP A 56 8.09 -7.87 -7.93
CA ASP A 56 8.86 -8.41 -9.06
C ASP A 56 10.35 -8.08 -8.86
N PRO A 57 11.16 -9.04 -8.39
CA PRO A 57 12.54 -8.76 -8.03
C PRO A 57 13.42 -8.53 -9.27
N GLU A 58 13.07 -9.10 -10.42
CA GLU A 58 13.88 -9.00 -11.66
C GLU A 58 13.96 -7.56 -12.16
N LYS A 59 12.88 -6.78 -12.00
CA LYS A 59 12.86 -5.35 -12.32
C LYS A 59 13.87 -4.53 -11.52
N ALA A 60 14.18 -4.94 -10.30
CA ALA A 60 15.11 -4.24 -9.43
C ALA A 60 16.56 -4.76 -9.54
N LYS A 61 16.75 -6.03 -9.90
CA LYS A 61 18.07 -6.69 -9.91
C LYS A 61 19.07 -6.00 -10.82
N ALA A 62 18.67 -5.66 -12.05
CA ALA A 62 19.57 -5.08 -13.04
C ALA A 62 20.29 -3.82 -12.53
N ASP A 63 19.60 -3.01 -11.73
CA ASP A 63 20.13 -1.76 -11.20
C ASP A 63 20.67 -1.87 -9.78
N ALA A 64 20.29 -2.87 -8.99
CA ALA A 64 20.61 -2.93 -7.56
C ALA A 64 21.85 -3.78 -7.23
N ILE A 65 22.09 -4.87 -7.98
CA ILE A 65 23.15 -5.83 -7.66
C ILE A 65 24.52 -5.15 -7.72
N GLY A 66 25.35 -5.40 -6.70
CA GLY A 66 26.69 -4.82 -6.55
C GLY A 66 26.72 -3.38 -6.01
N LYS A 67 25.56 -2.73 -5.82
CA LYS A 67 25.51 -1.41 -5.17
C LYS A 67 25.60 -1.56 -3.64
N PRO A 68 26.11 -0.54 -2.93
CA PRO A 68 26.12 -0.56 -1.47
C PRO A 68 24.69 -0.58 -0.94
N ALA A 69 24.44 -1.40 0.09
CA ALA A 69 23.14 -1.55 0.74
C ALA A 69 22.82 -0.38 1.70
N ASN A 70 22.86 0.85 1.17
CA ASN A 70 22.43 2.05 1.87
C ASN A 70 20.92 2.29 1.70
N GLU A 71 20.36 3.18 2.51
CA GLU A 71 18.92 3.45 2.54
C GLU A 71 18.36 3.87 1.17
N ALA A 72 19.09 4.71 0.44
CA ALA A 72 18.68 5.16 -0.89
C ALA A 72 18.59 4.00 -1.90
N ASN A 73 19.59 3.12 -1.95
CA ASN A 73 19.60 1.99 -2.88
C ASN A 73 18.58 0.91 -2.50
N ILE A 74 18.38 0.66 -1.20
CA ILE A 74 17.36 -0.27 -0.68
C ILE A 74 15.97 0.23 -1.05
N GLU A 75 15.69 1.51 -0.83
CA GLU A 75 14.38 2.09 -1.14
C GLU A 75 14.12 2.12 -2.64
N GLN A 76 15.14 2.45 -3.44
CA GLN A 76 15.03 2.36 -4.90
C GLN A 76 14.71 0.94 -5.36
N ALA A 77 15.35 -0.09 -4.78
CA ALA A 77 15.06 -1.48 -5.11
C ALA A 77 13.63 -1.88 -4.69
N ARG A 78 13.14 -1.40 -3.54
CA ARG A 78 11.76 -1.62 -3.10
C ARG A 78 10.76 -1.02 -4.07
N ILE A 79 10.97 0.23 -4.49
CA ILE A 79 10.10 0.93 -5.45
C ILE A 79 10.14 0.24 -6.82
N ALA A 80 11.34 -0.07 -7.33
CA ALA A 80 11.52 -0.71 -8.63
C ALA A 80 10.89 -2.11 -8.71
N SER A 81 10.96 -2.87 -7.62
CA SER A 81 10.30 -4.18 -7.52
C SER A 81 8.80 -4.08 -7.30
N GLY A 82 8.26 -2.91 -6.96
CA GLY A 82 6.84 -2.75 -6.63
C GLY A 82 6.45 -3.33 -5.27
N ALA A 83 7.43 -3.67 -4.41
CA ALA A 83 7.17 -4.20 -3.08
C ALA A 83 6.59 -3.13 -2.14
N GLU A 84 5.68 -3.53 -1.26
CA GLU A 84 5.13 -2.65 -0.22
C GLU A 84 6.16 -2.39 0.89
N ARG A 85 6.96 -3.41 1.22
CA ARG A 85 7.94 -3.36 2.30
C ARG A 85 9.23 -4.08 1.93
N VAL A 86 10.27 -3.84 2.72
CA VAL A 86 11.60 -4.39 2.49
C VAL A 86 12.21 -4.98 3.76
N ARG A 87 12.96 -6.07 3.64
CA ARG A 87 13.81 -6.64 4.68
C ARG A 87 15.21 -6.80 4.14
N VAL A 88 16.19 -6.28 4.89
CA VAL A 88 17.61 -6.47 4.58
C VAL A 88 18.13 -7.67 5.38
N ILE A 89 18.76 -8.62 4.68
CA ILE A 89 19.33 -9.83 5.25
C ILE A 89 20.85 -9.74 5.09
N LYS A 90 21.56 -9.71 6.22
CA LYS A 90 23.03 -9.65 6.26
C LYS A 90 23.62 -11.06 6.37
N PRO A 91 24.90 -11.25 6.06
CA PRO A 91 25.57 -12.54 6.24
C PRO A 91 25.42 -13.05 7.68
N GLY A 92 25.11 -14.33 7.84
CA GLY A 92 24.92 -14.98 9.14
C GLY A 92 23.62 -14.62 9.88
N MET A 93 22.78 -13.74 9.33
CA MET A 93 21.50 -13.41 9.93
C MET A 93 20.54 -14.59 9.83
N MET A 94 20.13 -15.12 10.98
CA MET A 94 19.12 -16.17 11.03
C MET A 94 17.75 -15.55 10.76
N VAL A 95 17.12 -15.96 9.66
CA VAL A 95 15.76 -15.56 9.29
C VAL A 95 14.91 -16.79 9.07
N THR A 96 13.62 -16.66 9.36
CA THR A 96 12.62 -17.68 9.02
C THR A 96 12.27 -17.63 7.53
N LEU A 97 11.71 -18.73 7.01
CA LEU A 97 11.35 -18.88 5.60
C LEU A 97 9.87 -18.58 5.35
N GLU A 98 9.31 -17.61 6.06
CA GLU A 98 7.93 -17.17 5.82
C GLU A 98 7.84 -16.38 4.52
N PHE A 99 6.77 -16.63 3.75
CA PHE A 99 6.50 -15.95 2.49
C PHE A 99 5.46 -14.84 2.68
N VAL A 100 5.83 -13.63 2.30
CA VAL A 100 5.01 -12.42 2.28
C VAL A 100 5.17 -11.79 0.90
N GLU A 101 4.17 -11.96 0.04
CA GLU A 101 4.22 -11.55 -1.37
C GLU A 101 4.56 -10.06 -1.55
N SER A 102 4.11 -9.20 -0.64
CA SER A 102 4.37 -7.76 -0.72
C SER A 102 5.74 -7.31 -0.19
N ARG A 103 6.61 -8.24 0.23
CA ARG A 103 7.95 -7.93 0.76
C ARG A 103 9.05 -8.23 -0.25
N LEU A 104 9.96 -7.28 -0.39
CA LEU A 104 11.28 -7.51 -0.98
C LEU A 104 12.27 -7.93 0.11
N ASN A 105 12.97 -9.04 -0.07
CA ASN A 105 14.18 -9.34 0.69
C ASN A 105 15.41 -8.91 -0.12
N VAL A 106 16.28 -8.17 0.54
CA VAL A 106 17.57 -7.70 0.01
C VAL A 106 18.66 -8.47 0.73
N ASP A 107 19.33 -9.38 0.05
CA ASP A 107 20.50 -10.06 0.59
C ASP A 107 21.74 -9.18 0.39
N VAL A 108 22.55 -9.08 1.43
CA VAL A 108 23.77 -8.29 1.47
C VAL A 108 24.95 -9.23 1.66
N ASP A 109 26.05 -9.01 0.93
CA ASP A 109 27.30 -9.74 1.09
C ASP A 109 28.15 -9.24 2.26
N GLU A 110 29.35 -9.81 2.42
CA GLU A 110 30.30 -9.45 3.49
C GLU A 110 30.87 -8.04 3.32
N ASP A 111 30.90 -7.52 2.09
CA ASP A 111 31.39 -6.18 1.76
C ASP A 111 30.31 -5.09 1.96
N GLY A 112 29.08 -5.49 2.29
CA GLY A 112 27.96 -4.57 2.48
C GLY A 112 27.24 -4.18 1.18
N ASN A 113 27.46 -4.92 0.09
CA ASN A 113 26.81 -4.71 -1.19
C ASN A 113 25.61 -5.63 -1.37
N ILE A 114 24.65 -5.21 -2.18
CA ILE A 114 23.46 -5.99 -2.52
C ILE A 114 23.90 -7.16 -3.41
N SER A 115 23.71 -8.38 -2.92
CA SER A 115 24.13 -9.61 -3.60
C SER A 115 22.96 -10.35 -4.26
N ASN A 116 21.75 -10.20 -3.72
CA ASN A 116 20.55 -10.78 -4.30
C ASN A 116 19.29 -10.01 -3.88
N LEU A 117 18.23 -10.17 -4.68
CA LEU A 117 16.88 -9.65 -4.42
C LEU A 117 15.86 -10.77 -4.63
N ARG A 118 14.94 -10.94 -3.68
CA ARG A 118 13.86 -11.95 -3.79
C ARG A 118 12.58 -11.49 -3.09
N CYS A 119 11.45 -11.70 -3.75
CA CYS A 119 10.15 -11.41 -3.16
C CYS A 119 9.71 -12.56 -2.24
N GLY A 120 9.06 -12.23 -1.12
CA GLY A 120 8.62 -13.17 -0.10
C GLY A 120 8.92 -12.71 1.31
#